data_AF-X0V3U3-F1
#
_entry.id   AF-X0V3U3-F1
#
_cell.length_a   1.000
_cell.length_b   1.000
_cell.length_c   1.000
_cell.angle_alpha   90.00
_cell.angle_beta   90.00
_cell.angle_gamma   90.00
#
_symmetry.space_group_name_H-M   'P 1'
#
loop_
_entity.id
_entity.type
_entity.pdbx_description
1 polymer ?
#
loop_
_entity_poly.entity_id
_entity_poly.type
_entity_poly.pdbx_seq_one_letter_code
_entity_poly.pdbx_strand_id
1 'polypeptide(L)' 'NTRILVGQNGLIWIQSDDLKNELIAVEAIKKIEKESHISGLTDKIKQFLEEKTGAKVEAAVQPVGEQK' A
#
# COMPACT_ATOMS: atom_id res chain seq x y z
N ASN A 1 11.06 3.40 -4.20
CA ASN A 1 10.34 4.48 -3.50
C ASN A 1 9.08 4.77 -4.30
N THR A 2 7.90 4.76 -3.69
CA THR A 2 6.61 4.94 -4.39
C THR A 2 5.79 5.96 -3.64
N ARG A 3 5.36 7.02 -4.32
CA ARG A 3 4.47 8.03 -3.77
C ARG A 3 3.04 7.64 -4.10
N ILE A 4 2.19 7.58 -3.07
CA ILE A 4 0.77 7.29 -3.19
C ILE A 4 0.00 8.45 -2.57
N LEU A 5 -0.99 8.97 -3.28
CA LEU A 5 -1.90 9.99 -2.80
C LEU A 5 -3.33 9.48 -2.92
N VAL A 6 -4.06 9.48 -1.81
CA VAL A 6 -5.43 8.99 -1.73
C VAL A 6 -6.36 10.19 -1.63
N GLY A 7 -7.22 10.37 -2.64
CA GLY A 7 -8.28 11.37 -2.63
C GLY A 7 -9.51 10.85 -1.88
N GLN A 8 -10.23 11.73 -1.18
CA GLN A 8 -11.49 11.39 -0.51
C GLN A 8 -12.62 11.03 -1.48
N ASN A 9 -12.46 11.33 -2.77
CA ASN A 9 -13.34 10.92 -3.85
C ASN A 9 -13.11 9.47 -4.33
N GLY A 10 -12.19 8.73 -3.70
CA GLY A 10 -11.84 7.37 -4.09
C GLY A 10 -10.85 7.28 -5.26
N LEU A 11 -10.31 8.40 -5.73
CA LEU A 11 -9.23 8.41 -6.72
C LEU A 11 -7.88 8.22 -6.02
N ILE A 12 -7.09 7.26 -6.48
CA ILE A 12 -5.74 7.00 -5.97
C ILE A 12 -4.74 7.36 -7.06
N TRP A 13 -3.81 8.25 -6.74
CA TRP A 13 -2.67 8.56 -7.59
C TRP A 13 -1.44 7.79 -7.11
N ILE A 14 -0.78 7.08 -8.03
CA ILE A 14 0.44 6.32 -7.76
C ILE A 14 1.52 6.84 -8.69
N GLN A 15 2.70 7.11 -8.14
CA GLN A 15 3.87 7.52 -8.90
C GLN A 15 5.12 6.84 -8.36
N SER A 16 5.89 6.20 -9.24
CA SER A 16 7.21 5.65 -8.94
C SER A 16 8.18 5.89 -10.09
N ASP A 17 9.47 5.86 -9.78
CA ASP A 17 10.53 5.91 -10.79
C ASP A 17 10.67 4.56 -11.55
N ASP A 18 10.12 3.47 -10.99
CA ASP A 18 10.13 2.13 -11.59
C ASP A 18 8.70 1.61 -11.79
N LEU A 19 8.38 1.27 -13.04
CA LEU A 19 7.11 0.69 -13.45
C LEU A 19 6.74 -0.59 -12.67
N LYS A 20 7.72 -1.41 -12.29
CA LYS A 20 7.48 -2.62 -11.50
C LYS A 20 6.88 -2.29 -10.13
N ASN A 21 7.36 -1.22 -9.50
CA ASN A 21 6.87 -0.79 -8.20
C ASN A 21 5.46 -0.21 -8.29
N GLU A 22 5.12 0.49 -9.38
CA GLU A 22 3.75 0.96 -9.61
C GLU A 22 2.78 -0.21 -9.79
N LEU A 23 3.15 -1.22 -10.58
CA LEU A 23 2.33 -2.42 -10.76
C LEU A 23 2.11 -3.18 -9.46
N ILE A 24 3.16 -3.36 -8.65
CA ILE A 24 3.05 -4.01 -7.33
C ILE A 24 2.13 -3.20 -6.41
N ALA A 25 2.21 -1.87 -6.41
CA ALA A 25 1.33 -1.02 -5.62
C ALA A 25 -0.15 -1.15 -6.04
N VAL A 26 -0.42 -1.21 -7.36
CA VAL A 26 -1.78 -1.46 -7.88
C VAL A 26 -2.30 -2.83 -7.46
N GLU A 27 -1.47 -3.88 -7.56
CA GLU A 27 -1.83 -5.23 -7.11
C GLU A 27 -2.14 -5.26 -5.60
N ALA A 28 -1.31 -4.59 -4.79
CA ALA A 28 -1.51 -4.50 -3.35
C ALA A 28 -2.83 -3.83 -3.00
N ILE A 29 -3.17 -2.71 -3.65
CA ILE A 29 -4.43 -1.99 -3.41
C ILE A 29 -5.64 -2.88 -3.78
N LYS A 30 -5.60 -3.55 -4.94
CA LYS A 30 -6.67 -4.49 -5.35
C LYS A 30 -6.81 -5.67 -4.39
N LYS A 31 -5.69 -6.16 -3.86
CA LYS A 31 -5.68 -7.23 -2.86
C LYS A 31 -6.32 -6.77 -1.56
N ILE A 32 -6.00 -5.55 -1.11
CA ILE A 32 -6.62 -4.93 0.07
C ILE A 32 -8.13 -4.80 -0.12
N GLU A 33 -8.57 -4.30 -1.28
CA GLU A 33 -10.00 -4.14 -1.59
C GLU A 33 -10.74 -5.48 -1.44
N LYS A 34 -10.20 -6.55 -2.06
CA LYS A 34 -10.78 -7.89 -2.04
C LYS A 34 -10.77 -8.55 -0.65
N GLU A 35 -9.70 -8.35 0.11
CA GLU A 35 -9.45 -8.98 1.41
C GLU A 35 -9.80 -8.08 2.61
N SER A 36 -10.45 -6.94 2.36
CA SER A 36 -10.78 -5.91 3.35
C SER A 36 -11.61 -6.41 4.55
N HIS A 37 -12.32 -7.51 4.39
CA HIS A 37 -13.12 -8.15 5.43
C HIS A 37 -12.30 -9.05 6.39
N ILE A 38 -11.00 -9.23 6.15
CA ILE A 38 -10.16 -10.16 6.90
C ILE A 38 -9.29 -9.43 7.92
N SER A 39 -9.27 -9.91 9.16
CA SER A 39 -8.37 -9.40 10.21
C SER A 39 -6.90 -9.67 9.90
N GLY A 40 -6.01 -8.79 10.35
CA GLY A 40 -4.56 -8.94 10.15
C GLY A 40 -4.11 -8.67 8.70
N LEU A 41 -4.90 -7.92 7.93
CA LEU A 41 -4.60 -7.61 6.53
C LEU A 41 -3.27 -6.87 6.37
N THR A 42 -2.90 -5.99 7.31
CA THR A 42 -1.63 -5.27 7.30
C THR A 42 -0.42 -6.20 7.21
N ASP A 43 -0.38 -7.24 8.04
CA ASP A 43 0.72 -8.21 8.06
C ASP A 43 0.78 -9.03 6.77
N LYS A 44 -0.39 -9.41 6.24
CA LYS A 44 -0.50 -10.13 4.96
C LYS A 44 0.02 -9.30 3.78
N ILE A 45 -0.34 -8.01 3.75
CA ILE A 45 0.11 -7.10 2.70
C ILE A 45 1.60 -6.80 2.85
N LYS A 46 2.11 -6.67 4.09
CA LYS A 46 3.54 -6.55 4.34
C LYS A 46 4.30 -7.75 3.75
N GLN A 47 3.89 -8.98 4.07
CA GLN A 47 4.50 -10.18 3.52
C GLN A 47 4.44 -10.21 1.98
N PHE A 48 3.30 -9.85 1.40
CA PHE A 48 3.13 -9.77 -0.06
C PHE A 48 4.11 -8.77 -0.71
N LEU A 49 4.29 -7.60 -0.11
CA LEU A 49 5.22 -6.59 -0.62
C LEU A 49 6.68 -7.04 -0.47
N GLU A 50 7.05 -7.67 0.64
CA GLU A 50 8.39 -8.22 0.87
C GLU A 50 8.73 -9.32 -0.15
N GLU A 51 7.78 -10.21 -0.48
CA GLU A 51 7.96 -11.25 -1.49
C GLU A 51 8.15 -10.67 -2.91
N LYS A 52 7.36 -9.65 -3.27
CA LYS A 52 7.40 -9.04 -4.60
C LYS A 52 8.59 -8.10 -4.83
N THR A 53 9.03 -7.41 -3.79
CA THR A 53 10.12 -6.41 -3.88
C THR A 53 11.48 -6.95 -3.43
N GLY A 54 11.51 -8.08 -2.70
CA GLY A 54 12.74 -8.66 -2.15
C GLY A 54 13.40 -7.81 -1.05
N ALA A 55 12.71 -6.76 -0.57
CA ALA A 55 13.19 -5.85 0.46
C ALA A 55 12.33 -5.95 1.71
N LYS A 56 12.93 -5.86 2.90
CA LYS A 56 12.18 -5.77 4.17
C LYS A 56 11.41 -4.46 4.24
N VAL A 57 10.12 -4.56 4.57
CA VAL A 57 9.24 -3.39 4.70
C VAL A 57 9.13 -3.03 6.18
N GLU A 58 9.76 -1.94 6.58
CA GLU A 58 9.55 -1.35 7.90
C GLU A 58 8.40 -0.35 7.82
N ALA A 59 7.27 -0.69 8.45
CA ALA A 59 6.12 0.19 8.48
C ALA A 59 6.42 1.39 9.39
N ALA A 60 6.79 2.53 8.80
CA ALA A 60 6.75 3.80 9.48
C ALA A 60 5.26 4.16 9.68
N VAL A 61 4.74 3.95 10.90
CA VAL A 61 3.41 4.42 11.27
C VAL A 61 3.46 5.95 11.25
N GLN A 62 2.96 6.54 10.17
CA GLN A 62 2.66 7.97 10.18
C GLN A 62 1.45 8.16 11.10
N PRO A 63 1.55 8.97 12.17
CA PRO A 63 0.38 9.28 12.99
C PRO A 63 -0.62 9.97 12.07
N VAL A 64 -1.77 9.31 11.83
CA VAL A 64 -2.90 9.93 11.14
C VAL A 64 -3.34 11.06 12.05
N GLY A 65 -3.02 12.29 11.65
CA GLY A 65 -3.27 13.49 12.42
C GLY A 65 -4.71 13.55 12.91
N GLU A 66 -4.86 13.89 14.19
CA GLU A 66 -6.09 14.26 14.85
C GLU A 66 -6.77 15.37 14.04
N GLN A 67 -7.78 15.00 13.25
CA GLN A 67 -8.67 15.98 12.63
C GLN A 67 -9.63 16.42 13.73
N LYS A 68 -9.33 17.58 14.33
CA LYS A 68 -10.27 18.34 15.15
C LYS A 68 -11.37 18.96 14.27
#